data_AF-A0A1S1YVS6-F1
#
_entry.id   AF-A0A1S1YVS6-F1
#
_cell.length_a   1.000
_cell.length_b   1.000
_cell.length_c   1.000
_cell.angle_alpha   90.00
_cell.angle_beta   90.00
_cell.angle_gamma   90.00
#
_symmetry.space_group_name_H-M   'P 1'
#
loop_
_entity.id
_entity.type
_entity.pdbx_description
1 polymer ?
#
loop_
_entity_poly.entity_id
_entity_poly.type
_entity_poly.pdbx_seq_one_letter_code
_entity_poly.pdbx_strand_id
1 'polypeptide(L)'
;MDALQEKLQADFSLKEAAIRMFHGGLNDIQQQEAVEDFGKEDSAVRLFLASDAGSQGVNLHYYCNVMFNYDIPWSLITLEQRNGRIDRFGQQNTPYIYYLVANSGLDGVKDDLHIVNKLTDKEEEVHSTLGDAGSVMHLYNTDKEVEYVAEAITDNNQAFLEKEETYGYAQEEEGDSFDLAAFLEEESTPLTLPDAKEDNRGDDIKFYKDDDEYFQRLIGYLIDKEMLSEEDIHIGSDNMISIRNTEALQDILYDLPKEAKPSVGESYKLTTDKEAIQRGIEEARRKKGEWPKWQVLYDLHPLVKVLMNRLVGSIDKDSALAIKTTKVNEGTSHYIFHGQVSNALGQPVLSEFLVVSIGTMGNLIGKPMALEDWLRQHPIHEETYTREITEADLSKVQENLDMACMMAKTPYLFEKQTNRQFEMEERMKEYQVKLEEWREKSHATLEMKFEETSSTILKRKKEKMDKEINAISDETSQYFNDMATLSNEPYLKLLAVAFH
;
A
#
# COMPACT_ATOMS: atom_id res chain seq x y z
N MET A 1 -10.19 25.68 28.63
CA MET A 1 -10.09 26.28 27.29
C MET A 1 -10.80 27.63 27.22
N ASP A 2 -12.06 27.72 27.64
CA ASP A 2 -12.83 28.98 27.62
C ASP A 2 -12.11 30.18 28.25
N ALA A 3 -11.55 30.00 29.45
CA ALA A 3 -10.77 31.04 30.13
C ALA A 3 -9.50 31.46 29.35
N LEU A 4 -8.89 30.55 28.59
CA LEU A 4 -7.74 30.86 27.74
C LEU A 4 -8.18 31.68 26.52
N GLN A 5 -9.30 31.32 25.90
CA GLN A 5 -9.88 32.08 24.79
C GLN A 5 -10.21 33.51 25.21
N GLU A 6 -10.92 33.70 26.33
CA GLU A 6 -11.30 35.03 26.83
C GLU A 6 -10.07 35.91 27.07
N LYS A 7 -9.02 35.35 27.68
CA LYS A 7 -7.76 36.07 27.91
C LYS A 7 -7.04 36.42 26.61
N LEU A 8 -6.92 35.48 25.67
CA LEU A 8 -6.29 35.75 24.38
C LEU A 8 -7.06 36.81 23.59
N GLN A 9 -8.38 36.80 23.63
CA GLN A 9 -9.21 37.83 23.00
C GLN A 9 -8.99 39.20 23.64
N ALA A 10 -8.95 39.27 24.97
CA ALA A 10 -8.74 40.51 25.70
C ALA A 10 -7.32 41.08 25.50
N ASP A 11 -6.30 40.25 25.67
CA ASP A 11 -4.89 40.66 25.66
C ASP A 11 -4.42 41.06 24.25
N PHE A 12 -4.90 40.36 23.21
CA PHE A 12 -4.49 40.60 21.82
C PHE A 12 -5.56 41.32 20.98
N SER A 13 -6.67 41.75 21.60
CA SER A 13 -7.79 42.42 20.91
C SER A 13 -8.30 41.67 19.67
N LEU A 14 -8.37 40.34 19.78
CA LEU A 14 -8.76 39.46 18.68
C LEU A 14 -10.28 39.45 18.51
N LYS A 15 -10.73 39.42 17.25
CA LYS A 15 -12.14 39.21 16.93
C LYS A 15 -12.55 37.79 17.31
N GLU A 16 -13.82 37.59 17.65
CA GLU A 16 -14.36 36.28 17.99
C GLU A 16 -14.12 35.25 16.88
N ALA A 17 -14.32 35.65 15.62
CA ALA A 17 -14.07 34.82 14.44
C ALA A 17 -12.59 34.48 14.18
N ALA A 18 -11.64 35.10 14.90
CA ALA A 18 -10.21 34.84 14.75
C ALA A 18 -9.71 33.67 15.59
N ILE A 19 -10.49 33.18 16.54
CA ILE A 19 -10.13 32.06 17.41
C ILE A 19 -11.18 30.96 17.25
N ARG A 20 -10.71 29.73 17.01
CA ARG A 20 -11.57 28.54 16.94
C ARG A 20 -11.17 27.53 18.01
N MET A 21 -12.15 27.00 18.72
CA MET A 21 -11.95 25.93 19.70
C MET A 21 -12.21 24.57 19.08
N PHE A 22 -11.47 23.57 19.55
CA PHE A 22 -11.57 22.18 19.12
C PHE A 22 -11.42 21.21 20.30
N HIS A 23 -12.52 20.57 20.71
CA HIS A 23 -12.54 19.64 21.83
C HIS A 23 -13.60 18.55 21.63
N GLY A 24 -13.47 17.43 22.35
CA GLY A 24 -14.37 16.27 22.23
C GLY A 24 -15.84 16.51 22.64
N GLY A 25 -16.18 17.72 23.08
CA GLY A 25 -17.57 18.12 23.34
C GLY A 25 -18.29 18.67 22.09
N LEU A 26 -17.55 18.90 20.99
CA LEU A 26 -18.11 19.28 19.70
C LEU A 26 -18.64 18.06 18.95
N ASN A 27 -19.74 18.20 18.23
CA ASN A 27 -20.19 17.16 17.31
C ASN A 27 -19.30 17.09 16.05
N ASP A 28 -19.36 15.98 15.33
CA ASP A 28 -18.51 15.72 14.15
C ASP A 28 -18.61 16.83 13.09
N ILE A 29 -19.81 17.40 12.88
CA ILE A 29 -20.02 18.49 11.92
C ILE A 29 -19.28 19.75 12.35
N GLN A 30 -19.36 20.12 13.63
CA GLN A 30 -18.68 21.28 14.20
C GLN A 30 -17.16 21.09 14.23
N GLN A 31 -16.70 19.87 14.50
CA GLN A 31 -15.29 19.51 14.45
C GLN A 31 -14.76 19.67 13.02
N GLN A 32 -15.44 19.07 12.04
CA GLN A 32 -15.06 19.19 10.63
C GLN A 32 -15.06 20.65 10.17
N GLU A 33 -16.09 21.42 10.51
CA GLU A 33 -16.18 22.84 10.17
C GLU A 33 -15.04 23.66 10.79
N ALA A 34 -14.64 23.36 12.03
CA ALA A 34 -13.52 24.03 12.69
C ALA A 34 -12.19 23.78 11.99
N VAL A 35 -11.91 22.52 11.61
CA VAL A 35 -10.69 22.14 10.88
C VAL A 35 -10.68 22.76 9.49
N GLU A 36 -11.81 22.69 8.78
CA GLU A 36 -11.97 23.30 7.47
C GLU A 36 -11.77 24.81 7.51
N ASP A 37 -12.37 25.51 8.48
CA ASP A 37 -12.22 26.95 8.62
C ASP A 37 -10.79 27.36 8.96
N PHE A 38 -10.05 26.56 9.69
CA PHE A 38 -8.63 26.86 9.95
C PHE A 38 -7.73 26.56 8.74
N GLY A 39 -8.11 25.59 7.90
CA GLY A 39 -7.39 25.18 6.69
C GLY A 39 -7.62 26.05 5.46
N LYS A 40 -8.13 27.28 5.61
CA LYS A 40 -8.50 28.18 4.50
C LYS A 40 -7.70 29.48 4.54
N GLU A 41 -7.24 29.94 3.38
CA GLU A 41 -6.52 31.22 3.27
C GLU A 41 -7.45 32.43 3.48
N ASP A 42 -8.72 32.31 3.10
CA ASP A 42 -9.73 33.37 3.21
C ASP A 42 -10.48 33.38 4.55
N SER A 43 -10.14 32.46 5.46
CA SER A 43 -10.75 32.39 6.78
C SER A 43 -10.28 33.51 7.70
N ALA A 44 -11.20 33.94 8.57
CA ALA A 44 -10.88 34.86 9.64
C ALA A 44 -10.08 34.21 10.77
N VAL A 45 -10.09 32.86 10.87
CA VAL A 45 -9.44 32.11 11.95
C VAL A 45 -7.93 32.20 11.83
N ARG A 46 -7.26 32.58 12.93
CA ARG A 46 -5.80 32.70 13.04
C ARG A 46 -5.23 31.91 14.21
N LEU A 47 -6.06 31.59 15.21
CA LEU A 47 -5.68 30.76 16.36
C LEU A 47 -6.62 29.56 16.46
N PHE A 48 -6.03 28.38 16.61
CA PHE A 48 -6.75 27.11 16.79
C PHE A 48 -6.41 26.54 18.16
N LEU A 49 -7.38 26.50 19.07
CA LEU A 49 -7.23 26.00 20.43
C LEU A 49 -7.78 24.57 20.49
N ALA A 50 -6.88 23.59 20.63
CA ALA A 50 -7.25 22.18 20.62
C ALA A 50 -6.97 21.50 21.97
N SER A 51 -7.89 20.63 22.41
CA SER A 51 -7.63 19.66 23.49
C SER A 51 -7.32 18.28 22.92
N ASP A 52 -6.58 17.44 23.64
CA ASP A 52 -6.25 16.07 23.22
C ASP A 52 -7.45 15.23 22.81
N ALA A 53 -8.51 15.24 23.62
CA ALA A 53 -9.72 14.45 23.38
C ALA A 53 -10.46 14.84 22.09
N GLY A 54 -10.19 16.04 21.55
CA GLY A 54 -10.71 16.47 20.26
C GLY A 54 -9.70 16.25 19.13
N SER A 55 -8.42 16.57 19.36
CA SER A 55 -7.36 16.76 18.33
C SER A 55 -6.82 15.48 17.68
N GLN A 56 -7.25 14.30 18.11
CA GLN A 56 -6.81 13.06 17.48
C GLN A 56 -7.29 12.96 16.03
N GLY A 57 -6.40 12.55 15.13
CA GLY A 57 -6.71 12.36 13.70
C GLY A 57 -6.77 13.64 12.84
N VAL A 58 -6.58 14.84 13.40
CA VAL A 58 -6.63 16.09 12.61
C VAL A 58 -5.32 16.36 11.88
N ASN A 59 -5.40 16.95 10.68
CA ASN A 59 -4.25 17.36 9.85
C ASN A 59 -4.23 18.89 9.72
N LEU A 60 -3.27 19.55 10.36
CA LEU A 60 -3.15 21.02 10.38
C LEU A 60 -1.93 21.53 9.58
N HIS A 61 -1.06 20.63 9.14
CA HIS A 61 0.26 20.90 8.55
C HIS A 61 0.25 21.65 7.22
N TYR A 62 -0.89 21.80 6.54
CA TYR A 62 -0.92 22.55 5.28
C TYR A 62 -0.94 24.07 5.47
N TYR A 63 -1.52 24.56 6.56
CA TYR A 63 -1.72 26.00 6.81
C TYR A 63 -1.30 26.45 8.21
N CYS A 64 -0.77 25.55 9.03
CA CYS A 64 -0.23 25.85 10.35
C CYS A 64 1.19 25.32 10.44
N ASN A 65 2.14 26.19 10.76
CA ASN A 65 3.53 25.86 10.98
C ASN A 65 4.04 26.37 12.34
N VAL A 66 3.15 26.84 13.21
CA VAL A 66 3.52 27.30 14.56
C VAL A 66 2.58 26.65 15.57
N MET A 67 3.15 25.90 16.50
CA MET A 67 2.41 25.20 17.56
C MET A 67 2.95 25.61 18.93
N PHE A 68 2.02 25.82 19.86
CA PHE A 68 2.35 26.01 21.28
C PHE A 68 1.71 24.87 22.07
N ASN A 69 2.53 23.98 22.62
CA ASN A 69 2.12 23.00 23.61
C ASN A 69 1.95 23.73 24.94
N TYR A 70 0.69 23.99 25.32
CA TYR A 70 0.35 24.69 26.57
C TYR A 70 0.62 23.82 27.80
N ASP A 71 0.42 22.52 27.66
CA ASP A 71 0.75 21.46 28.60
C ASP A 71 1.60 20.41 27.87
N ILE A 72 2.48 19.73 28.62
CA ILE A 72 3.32 18.65 28.10
C ILE A 72 2.75 17.32 28.61
N PRO A 73 2.35 16.41 27.71
CA PRO A 73 1.83 15.11 28.09
C PRO A 73 2.94 14.24 28.68
N TRP A 74 2.57 13.30 29.54
CA TRP A 74 3.52 12.37 30.18
C TRP A 74 3.87 11.17 29.28
N SER A 75 3.44 11.19 28.03
CA SER A 75 3.74 10.17 27.02
C SER A 75 4.44 10.81 25.84
N LEU A 76 5.59 10.25 25.46
CA LEU A 76 6.38 10.70 24.32
C LEU A 76 5.64 10.42 23.00
N ILE A 77 4.95 9.28 22.91
CA ILE A 77 4.05 8.95 21.79
C ILE A 77 2.99 10.04 21.62
N THR A 78 2.38 10.49 22.71
CA THR A 78 1.35 11.55 22.65
C THR A 78 1.95 12.87 22.17
N LEU A 79 3.16 13.20 22.63
CA LEU A 79 3.87 14.41 22.23
C LEU A 79 4.20 14.40 20.73
N GLU A 80 4.77 13.30 20.24
CA GLU A 80 5.08 13.10 18.82
C GLU A 80 3.81 13.17 17.95
N GLN A 81 2.72 12.54 18.38
CA GLN A 81 1.44 12.63 17.67
C GLN A 81 0.86 14.04 17.64
N ARG A 82 1.11 14.87 18.67
CA ARG A 82 0.72 16.29 18.70
C ARG A 82 1.60 17.10 17.74
N ASN A 83 2.91 16.93 17.79
CA ASN A 83 3.88 17.63 16.92
C ASN A 83 3.64 17.31 15.45
N GLY A 84 3.40 16.03 15.19
CA GLY A 84 2.99 15.51 13.89
C GLY A 84 1.66 16.07 13.40
N ARG A 85 0.92 16.94 14.10
CA ARG A 85 -0.24 17.63 13.50
C ARG A 85 0.17 18.74 12.55
N ILE A 86 1.35 19.34 12.75
CA ILE A 86 1.90 20.41 11.90
C ILE A 86 3.19 20.01 11.19
N ASP A 87 3.91 19.03 11.73
CA ASP A 87 5.12 18.47 11.13
C ASP A 87 4.81 17.19 10.36
N ARG A 88 4.44 17.33 9.08
CA ARG A 88 4.17 16.23 8.15
C ARG A 88 4.59 16.54 6.74
N PHE A 89 4.73 15.49 5.94
CA PHE A 89 4.93 15.60 4.50
C PHE A 89 3.88 16.52 3.85
N GLY A 90 4.37 17.48 3.06
CA GLY A 90 3.56 18.49 2.37
C GLY A 90 3.46 19.84 3.08
N GLN A 91 4.01 19.99 4.28
CA GLN A 91 4.24 21.28 4.92
C GLN A 91 5.29 22.09 4.13
N GLN A 92 4.96 23.35 3.79
CA GLN A 92 5.82 24.21 2.97
C GLN A 92 6.70 25.16 3.79
N ASN A 93 6.31 25.43 5.04
CA ASN A 93 7.06 26.30 5.95
C ASN A 93 7.68 25.49 7.08
N THR A 94 8.86 25.87 7.55
CA THR A 94 9.48 25.22 8.72
C THR A 94 8.50 25.23 9.91
N PRO A 95 8.15 24.05 10.48
CA PRO A 95 7.40 23.96 11.73
C PRO A 95 8.20 24.56 12.88
N TYR A 96 7.55 25.39 13.69
CA TYR A 96 8.06 25.90 14.95
C TYR A 96 7.17 25.38 16.07
N ILE A 97 7.70 24.46 16.87
CA ILE A 97 7.00 23.83 17.98
C ILE A 97 7.57 24.39 19.27
N TYR A 98 6.72 25.01 20.08
CA TYR A 98 7.10 25.63 21.34
C TYR A 98 6.45 24.88 22.50
N TYR A 99 7.25 24.55 23.51
CA TYR A 99 6.79 23.93 24.74
C TYR A 99 6.73 24.96 25.87
N LEU A 100 5.55 25.14 26.46
CA LEU A 100 5.39 26.03 27.61
C LEU A 100 5.72 25.29 28.90
N VAL A 101 6.97 25.47 29.35
CA VAL A 101 7.47 24.89 30.60
C VAL A 101 7.26 25.89 31.74
N ALA A 102 6.51 25.49 32.77
CA ALA A 102 6.42 26.27 33.99
C ALA A 102 7.73 26.17 34.79
N ASN A 103 8.18 27.28 35.39
CA ASN A 103 9.33 27.27 36.30
C ASN A 103 8.84 27.58 37.72
N SER A 104 9.12 26.70 38.66
CA SER A 104 8.76 26.88 40.06
C SER A 104 10.02 26.99 40.93
N GLY A 105 10.02 27.91 41.89
CA GLY A 105 11.09 28.05 42.87
C GLY A 105 10.87 27.22 44.15
N LEU A 106 9.89 26.29 44.14
CA LEU A 106 9.57 25.45 45.27
C LEU A 106 10.31 24.10 45.13
N ASP A 107 11.10 23.74 46.15
CA ASP A 107 11.79 22.45 46.20
C ASP A 107 10.73 21.32 46.22
N GLY A 108 10.83 20.37 45.28
CA GLY A 108 9.82 19.33 44.99
C GLY A 108 9.14 19.52 43.62
N VAL A 109 8.41 20.64 43.42
CA VAL A 109 7.74 20.93 42.13
C VAL A 109 8.76 21.19 41.02
N LYS A 110 9.96 21.66 41.38
CA LYS A 110 11.08 21.83 40.46
C LYS A 110 11.55 20.50 39.84
N ASP A 111 11.45 19.39 40.57
CA ASP A 111 11.92 18.08 40.13
C ASP A 111 10.92 17.43 39.17
N ASP A 112 9.61 17.54 39.46
CA ASP A 112 8.53 17.11 38.56
C ASP A 112 8.62 17.82 37.20
N LEU A 113 8.88 19.13 37.23
CA LEU A 113 9.08 19.94 36.02
C LEU A 113 10.37 19.55 35.27
N HIS A 114 11.40 19.06 35.98
CA HIS A 114 12.64 18.60 35.35
C HIS A 114 12.42 17.30 34.56
N ILE A 115 11.59 16.39 35.07
CA ILE A 115 11.20 15.15 34.36
C ILE A 115 10.44 15.46 33.07
N VAL A 116 9.50 16.41 33.12
CA VAL A 116 8.77 16.89 31.95
C VAL A 116 9.69 17.59 30.92
N ASN A 117 10.69 18.34 31.39
CA ASN A 117 11.72 18.91 30.51
C ASN A 117 12.53 17.82 29.81
N LYS A 118 12.91 16.75 30.52
CA LYS A 118 13.63 15.63 29.91
C LYS A 118 12.84 14.92 28.82
N LEU A 119 11.52 14.82 28.93
CA LEU A 119 10.67 14.29 27.84
C LEU A 119 10.78 15.16 26.58
N THR A 120 10.84 16.48 26.75
CA THR A 120 10.97 17.44 25.64
C THR A 120 12.36 17.34 25.00
N ASP A 121 13.41 17.33 25.81
CA ASP A 121 14.80 17.19 25.34
C ASP A 121 14.99 15.86 24.60
N LYS A 122 14.36 14.77 25.08
CA LYS A 122 14.44 13.45 24.45
C LYS A 122 13.69 13.41 23.12
N GLU A 123 12.55 14.08 23.01
CA GLU A 123 11.83 14.21 21.73
C GLU A 123 12.69 14.91 20.67
N GLU A 124 13.34 16.02 21.03
CA GLU A 124 14.22 16.75 20.11
C GLU A 124 15.43 15.91 19.68
N GLU A 125 16.03 15.15 20.60
CA GLU A 125 17.12 14.21 20.29
C GLU A 125 16.67 13.15 19.29
N VAL A 126 15.50 12.55 19.52
CA VAL A 126 14.98 11.44 18.69
C VAL A 126 14.55 11.93 17.32
N HIS A 127 13.93 13.11 17.25
CA HIS A 127 13.60 13.75 15.98
C HIS A 127 14.86 14.02 15.14
N SER A 128 15.97 14.40 15.77
CA SER A 128 17.24 14.65 15.07
C SER A 128 17.98 13.39 14.59
N THR A 129 17.69 12.21 15.16
CA THR A 129 18.49 10.98 14.97
C THR A 129 17.73 9.80 14.36
N LEU A 130 16.50 9.51 14.78
CA LEU A 130 15.81 8.25 14.46
C LEU A 130 14.47 8.40 13.73
N GLY A 131 13.81 9.56 13.82
CA GLY A 131 12.54 9.81 13.11
C GLY A 131 11.31 9.03 13.62
N ASP A 132 11.44 8.20 14.66
CA ASP A 132 10.35 7.51 15.36
C ASP A 132 10.60 7.58 16.88
N ALA A 133 9.80 8.37 17.60
CA ALA A 133 9.93 8.54 19.05
C ALA A 133 9.19 7.46 19.86
N GLY A 134 8.29 6.71 19.23
CA GLY A 134 7.52 5.65 19.89
C GLY A 134 8.37 4.45 20.34
N SER A 135 9.51 4.21 19.71
CA SER A 135 10.41 3.10 20.07
C SER A 135 11.35 3.39 21.24
N VAL A 136 11.38 4.62 21.76
CA VAL A 136 12.43 5.09 22.69
C VAL A 136 12.23 4.53 24.10
N MET A 137 10.98 4.48 24.56
CA MET A 137 10.65 3.89 25.87
C MET A 137 10.39 2.38 25.78
N HIS A 138 10.31 1.81 24.57
CA HIS A 138 9.95 0.40 24.30
C HIS A 138 8.61 -0.08 24.92
N LEU A 139 7.75 0.84 25.36
CA LEU A 139 6.46 0.51 25.97
C LEU A 139 5.34 0.39 24.93
N TYR A 140 5.50 1.03 23.76
CA TYR A 140 4.59 1.04 22.60
C TYR A 140 3.11 1.27 22.95
N ASN A 141 2.84 1.87 24.10
CA ASN A 141 1.50 2.06 24.64
C ASN A 141 1.48 3.33 25.51
N THR A 142 0.57 4.24 25.19
CA THR A 142 0.43 5.53 25.87
C THR A 142 0.16 5.41 27.37
N ASP A 143 -0.71 4.47 27.78
CA ASP A 143 -1.08 4.31 29.19
C ASP A 143 0.11 3.82 30.01
N LYS A 144 0.90 2.88 29.45
CA LYS A 144 2.12 2.37 30.08
C LYS A 144 3.20 3.45 30.20
N GLU A 145 3.35 4.31 29.19
CA GLU A 145 4.29 5.45 29.28
C GLU A 145 3.88 6.44 30.38
N VAL A 146 2.57 6.75 30.47
CA VAL A 146 2.06 7.66 31.50
C VAL A 146 2.30 7.09 32.90
N GLU A 147 2.06 5.80 33.11
CA GLU A 147 2.32 5.13 34.38
C GLU A 147 3.83 5.14 34.72
N TYR A 148 4.69 4.81 33.76
CA TYR A 148 6.13 4.84 33.94
C TYR A 148 6.67 6.23 34.31
N VAL A 149 6.18 7.28 33.65
CA VAL A 149 6.54 8.66 33.98
C VAL A 149 5.97 9.07 35.34
N ALA A 150 4.75 8.62 35.70
CA ALA A 150 4.17 8.88 37.01
C ALA A 150 4.97 8.24 38.15
N GLU A 151 5.47 7.02 37.96
CA GLU A 151 6.39 6.35 38.89
C GLU A 151 7.71 7.12 39.00
N ALA A 152 8.30 7.54 37.87
CA ALA A 152 9.54 8.31 37.86
C ALA A 152 9.41 9.66 38.60
N ILE A 153 8.25 10.33 38.49
CA ILE A 153 7.93 11.55 39.24
C ILE A 153 7.82 11.26 40.73
N THR A 154 7.12 10.18 41.10
CA THR A 154 6.94 9.79 42.51
C THR A 154 8.28 9.45 43.18
N ASP A 155 9.16 8.78 42.45
CA ASP A 155 10.48 8.35 42.93
C ASP A 155 11.57 9.41 42.77
N ASN A 156 11.24 10.57 42.18
CA ASN A 156 12.18 11.63 41.84
C ASN A 156 13.40 11.11 41.03
N ASN A 157 13.13 10.15 40.14
CA ASN A 157 14.17 9.50 39.35
C ASN A 157 14.47 10.31 38.08
N GLN A 158 15.40 11.24 38.22
CA GLN A 158 15.82 12.10 37.11
C GLN A 158 16.51 11.31 35.97
N ALA A 159 17.03 10.10 36.22
CA ALA A 159 17.74 9.30 35.22
C ALA A 159 16.84 8.27 34.50
N PHE A 160 15.51 8.39 34.60
CA PHE A 160 14.57 7.40 34.03
C PHE A 160 14.70 7.22 32.51
N LEU A 161 15.19 8.24 31.79
CA LEU A 161 15.45 8.20 30.33
C LEU A 161 16.91 7.96 29.93
N GLU A 162 17.84 7.86 30.90
CA GLU A 162 19.29 7.77 30.63
C GLU A 162 19.80 6.32 30.56
N LYS A 163 18.97 5.32 30.88
CA LYS A 163 19.36 3.91 30.79
C LYS A 163 19.04 3.35 29.41
N GLU A 164 20.07 3.33 28.56
CA GLU A 164 20.10 2.67 27.25
C GLU A 164 20.12 1.11 27.33
N GLU A 165 19.97 0.51 28.51
CA GLU A 165 20.10 -0.94 28.68
C GLU A 165 18.94 -1.54 29.48
N THR A 166 18.16 -2.38 28.78
CA THR A 166 17.43 -3.53 29.33
C THR A 166 16.20 -3.23 30.18
N TYR A 167 15.06 -2.94 29.53
CA TYR A 167 13.74 -3.22 30.09
C TYR A 167 13.02 -4.27 29.22
N GLY A 168 13.61 -5.47 29.17
CA GLY A 168 12.84 -6.70 29.01
C GLY A 168 12.65 -7.27 30.42
N TYR A 169 11.40 -7.61 30.77
CA TYR A 169 10.96 -8.15 32.07
C TYR A 169 10.74 -7.12 33.19
N ALA A 170 9.65 -6.36 33.10
CA ALA A 170 8.89 -6.02 34.30
C ALA A 170 8.04 -7.25 34.68
N GLN A 171 8.10 -7.65 35.95
CA GLN A 171 7.35 -8.76 36.52
C GLN A 171 5.84 -8.54 36.33
N GLU A 172 5.17 -9.47 35.68
CA GLU A 172 3.71 -9.57 35.70
C GLU A 172 3.26 -9.91 37.13
N GLU A 173 2.73 -8.92 37.86
CA GLU A 173 1.79 -9.19 38.93
C GLU A 173 0.42 -9.55 38.33
N GLU A 174 -0.26 -10.47 39.01
CA GLU A 174 -1.49 -11.16 38.65
C GLU A 174 -2.62 -10.24 38.14
N GLY A 175 -3.04 -10.39 36.88
CA GLY A 175 -4.14 -9.59 36.34
C GLY A 175 -4.60 -9.94 34.92
N ASP A 176 -5.18 -11.13 34.77
CA ASP A 176 -6.31 -11.47 33.87
C ASP A 176 -6.49 -10.66 32.54
N SER A 177 -5.77 -11.04 31.48
CA SER A 177 -6.29 -11.16 30.11
C SER A 177 -5.19 -11.67 29.19
N PHE A 178 -5.36 -12.87 28.65
CA PHE A 178 -4.47 -13.44 27.64
C PHE A 178 -4.67 -12.69 26.32
N ASP A 179 -3.81 -11.73 26.01
CA ASP A 179 -3.83 -11.01 24.75
C ASP A 179 -3.00 -11.76 23.70
N LEU A 180 -3.65 -12.71 23.02
CA LEU A 180 -3.08 -13.47 21.91
C LEU A 180 -2.67 -12.56 20.75
N ALA A 181 -3.24 -11.35 20.64
CA ALA A 181 -2.85 -10.38 19.61
C ALA A 181 -1.49 -9.76 19.91
N ALA A 182 -1.22 -9.41 21.18
CA ALA A 182 0.08 -8.88 21.60
C ALA A 182 1.23 -9.89 21.37
N PHE A 183 0.97 -11.19 21.55
CA PHE A 183 1.96 -12.24 21.30
C PHE A 183 2.17 -12.56 19.81
N LEU A 184 1.18 -12.28 18.96
CA LEU A 184 1.33 -12.34 17.49
C LEU A 184 2.00 -11.07 16.93
N GLU A 185 1.92 -9.94 17.64
CA GLU A 185 2.58 -8.69 17.30
C GLU A 185 4.07 -8.65 17.72
N GLU A 186 4.56 -9.57 18.56
CA GLU A 186 6.01 -9.70 18.85
C GLU A 186 6.84 -10.13 17.61
N GLU A 187 6.19 -10.58 16.53
CA GLU A 187 6.78 -10.71 15.20
C GLU A 187 6.08 -9.80 14.17
N SER A 188 5.70 -8.57 14.56
CA SER A 188 5.73 -7.50 13.56
C SER A 188 7.20 -7.34 13.19
N THR A 189 7.60 -8.10 12.16
CA THR A 189 8.80 -7.81 11.39
C THR A 189 8.79 -6.30 11.23
N PRO A 190 9.89 -5.58 11.52
CA PRO A 190 9.97 -4.18 11.13
C PRO A 190 9.42 -4.11 9.71
N LEU A 191 8.65 -3.07 9.36
CA LEU A 191 8.54 -2.70 7.97
C LEU A 191 9.95 -2.30 7.50
N THR A 192 10.86 -3.27 7.37
CA THR A 192 11.61 -3.38 6.14
C THR A 192 10.51 -3.39 5.09
N LEU A 193 10.23 -2.20 4.55
CA LEU A 193 10.08 -2.07 3.10
C LEU A 193 11.02 -3.13 2.57
N PRO A 194 10.53 -4.27 2.03
CA PRO A 194 11.44 -5.28 1.53
C PRO A 194 12.36 -4.47 0.65
N ASP A 195 13.66 -4.39 1.00
CA ASP A 195 14.67 -3.72 0.18
C ASP A 195 14.28 -4.14 -1.21
N ALA A 196 13.73 -3.19 -1.99
CA ALA A 196 12.87 -3.52 -3.11
C ALA A 196 13.77 -4.36 -3.97
N LYS A 197 13.65 -5.70 -3.84
CA LYS A 197 14.71 -6.63 -4.22
C LYS A 197 14.89 -6.23 -5.64
N GLU A 198 16.05 -5.60 -5.94
CA GLU A 198 16.25 -4.85 -7.18
C GLU A 198 15.50 -5.61 -8.20
N ASP A 199 14.37 -5.04 -8.65
CA ASP A 199 13.36 -5.78 -9.36
C ASP A 199 14.11 -6.33 -10.55
N ASN A 200 14.55 -7.58 -10.44
CA ASN A 200 15.45 -8.21 -11.40
C ASN A 200 14.60 -8.61 -12.62
N ARG A 201 13.50 -7.89 -12.86
CA ARG A 201 13.04 -7.44 -14.17
C ARG A 201 14.22 -6.78 -14.88
N GLY A 202 15.15 -7.61 -15.35
CA GLY A 202 16.32 -7.17 -16.09
C GLY A 202 15.88 -6.41 -17.32
N ASP A 203 16.44 -5.22 -17.57
CA ASP A 203 16.22 -4.41 -18.78
C ASP A 203 14.80 -4.58 -19.36
N ASP A 204 13.78 -4.11 -18.63
CA ASP A 204 12.37 -4.21 -19.01
C ASP A 204 12.19 -3.85 -20.49
N ILE A 205 11.78 -4.82 -21.30
CA ILE A 205 11.45 -4.56 -22.70
C ILE A 205 10.18 -3.74 -22.74
N LYS A 206 10.33 -2.47 -23.15
CA LYS A 206 9.22 -1.53 -23.26
C LYS A 206 8.59 -1.61 -24.65
N PHE A 207 7.27 -1.78 -24.69
CA PHE A 207 6.48 -1.68 -25.93
C PHE A 207 6.15 -0.23 -26.32
N TYR A 208 6.15 0.66 -25.33
CA TYR A 208 5.86 2.07 -25.50
C TYR A 208 6.95 2.87 -24.81
N LYS A 209 7.29 4.04 -25.37
CA LYS A 209 8.36 4.88 -24.82
C LYS A 209 8.01 5.38 -23.42
N ASP A 210 6.77 5.88 -23.28
CA ASP A 210 6.21 6.52 -22.10
C ASP A 210 4.72 6.13 -21.96
N ASP A 211 4.15 6.22 -20.75
CA ASP A 211 2.74 5.91 -20.48
C ASP A 211 1.78 6.75 -21.34
N ASP A 212 2.20 7.97 -21.67
CA ASP A 212 1.43 8.87 -22.53
C ASP A 212 1.26 8.31 -23.94
N GLU A 213 2.32 7.73 -24.51
CA GLU A 213 2.23 7.08 -25.83
C GLU A 213 1.26 5.89 -25.77
N TYR A 214 1.33 5.10 -24.70
CA TYR A 214 0.43 3.98 -24.48
C TYR A 214 -1.04 4.43 -24.47
N PHE A 215 -1.39 5.44 -23.68
CA PHE A 215 -2.77 5.92 -23.59
C PHE A 215 -3.26 6.54 -24.90
N GLN A 216 -2.40 7.27 -25.63
CA GLN A 216 -2.75 7.80 -26.95
C GLN A 216 -3.04 6.69 -27.96
N ARG A 217 -2.20 5.64 -28.00
CA ARG A 217 -2.39 4.48 -28.87
C ARG A 217 -3.64 3.67 -28.49
N LEU A 218 -3.89 3.50 -27.19
CA LEU A 218 -5.09 2.84 -26.68
C LEU A 218 -6.37 3.57 -27.12
N ILE A 219 -6.42 4.89 -26.92
CA ILE A 219 -7.57 5.71 -27.32
C ILE A 219 -7.75 5.66 -28.84
N GLY A 220 -6.67 5.84 -29.60
CA GLY A 220 -6.71 5.77 -31.06
C GLY A 220 -7.24 4.43 -31.58
N TYR A 221 -6.79 3.32 -30.99
CA TYR A 221 -7.29 1.98 -31.33
C TYR A 221 -8.79 1.82 -31.06
N LEU A 222 -9.25 2.29 -29.91
CA LEU A 222 -10.67 2.19 -29.53
C LEU A 222 -11.57 3.10 -30.40
N ILE A 223 -11.06 4.23 -30.87
CA ILE A 223 -11.75 5.09 -31.84
C ILE A 223 -11.85 4.39 -33.20
N ASP A 224 -10.76 3.80 -33.70
CA ASP A 224 -10.74 3.05 -34.98
C ASP A 224 -11.74 1.88 -34.96
N LYS A 225 -11.92 1.23 -33.80
CA LYS A 225 -12.89 0.16 -33.59
C LYS A 225 -14.33 0.63 -33.33
N GLU A 226 -14.61 1.93 -33.47
CA GLU A 226 -15.91 2.55 -33.17
C GLU A 226 -16.42 2.29 -31.74
N MET A 227 -15.51 1.96 -30.82
CA MET A 227 -15.82 1.71 -29.40
C MET A 227 -15.75 2.98 -28.55
N LEU A 228 -15.24 4.08 -29.13
CA LEU A 228 -15.17 5.42 -28.56
C LEU A 228 -15.49 6.46 -29.65
N SER A 229 -16.24 7.49 -29.30
CA SER A 229 -16.51 8.63 -30.18
C SER A 229 -15.35 9.62 -30.14
N GLU A 230 -14.90 10.12 -31.30
CA GLU A 230 -13.91 11.22 -31.37
C GLU A 230 -14.40 12.50 -30.67
N GLU A 231 -15.71 12.72 -30.61
CA GLU A 231 -16.30 13.88 -29.92
C GLU A 231 -16.18 13.80 -28.40
N ASP A 232 -16.01 12.59 -27.84
CA ASP A 232 -15.98 12.36 -26.40
C ASP A 232 -14.58 12.47 -25.80
N ILE A 233 -13.53 12.44 -26.63
CA ILE A 233 -12.14 12.44 -26.17
C ILE A 233 -11.32 13.50 -26.88
N HIS A 234 -10.64 14.32 -26.07
CA HIS A 234 -9.67 15.28 -26.57
C HIS A 234 -8.29 15.00 -25.97
N ILE A 235 -7.31 14.72 -26.84
CA ILE A 235 -5.90 14.59 -26.49
C ILE A 235 -5.25 15.95 -26.76
N GLY A 236 -4.85 16.65 -25.71
CA GLY A 236 -4.12 17.91 -25.80
C GLY A 236 -2.64 17.71 -26.11
N SER A 237 -1.95 18.78 -26.53
CA SER A 237 -0.50 18.77 -26.83
C SER A 237 0.40 18.52 -25.61
N ASP A 238 -0.13 18.69 -24.41
CA ASP A 238 0.64 18.76 -23.15
C ASP A 238 0.40 17.52 -22.27
N ASN A 239 0.24 16.34 -22.87
CA ASN A 239 -0.05 15.07 -22.18
C ASN A 239 -1.32 15.13 -21.31
N MET A 240 -2.32 15.84 -21.82
CA MET A 240 -3.60 16.01 -21.16
C MET A 240 -4.67 15.23 -21.92
N ILE A 241 -5.35 14.34 -21.21
CA ILE A 241 -6.46 13.57 -21.77
C ILE A 241 -7.74 14.10 -21.15
N SER A 242 -8.63 14.62 -21.99
CA SER A 242 -9.96 15.05 -21.58
C SER A 242 -11.00 14.03 -22.08
N ILE A 243 -11.74 13.42 -21.16
CA ILE A 243 -12.80 12.44 -21.49
C ILE A 243 -14.13 13.01 -21.02
N ARG A 244 -15.09 13.20 -21.94
CA ARG A 244 -16.42 13.70 -21.63
C ARG A 244 -17.19 12.70 -20.74
N ASN A 245 -17.76 13.20 -19.66
CA ASN A 245 -18.61 12.41 -18.78
C ASN A 245 -19.99 12.21 -19.42
N THR A 246 -20.33 10.94 -19.64
CA THR A 246 -21.62 10.49 -20.19
C THR A 246 -22.42 9.79 -19.10
N GLU A 247 -23.75 9.69 -19.24
CA GLU A 247 -24.60 8.99 -18.25
C GLU A 247 -24.12 7.55 -18.00
N ALA A 248 -23.70 6.85 -19.06
CA ALA A 248 -23.14 5.50 -18.95
C ALA A 248 -21.82 5.44 -18.15
N LEU A 249 -20.94 6.44 -18.30
CA LEU A 249 -19.70 6.50 -17.50
C LEU A 249 -20.01 6.77 -16.03
N GLN A 250 -21.00 7.62 -15.74
CA GLN A 250 -21.39 7.93 -14.37
C GLN A 250 -21.88 6.68 -13.60
N ASP A 251 -22.63 5.80 -14.27
CA ASP A 251 -23.10 4.53 -13.69
C ASP A 251 -21.95 3.54 -13.44
N ILE A 252 -20.98 3.48 -14.35
CA ILE A 252 -19.82 2.57 -14.22
C ILE A 252 -18.87 3.06 -13.12
N LEU A 253 -18.68 4.38 -13.00
CA LEU A 253 -17.72 4.99 -12.09
C LEU A 253 -18.30 5.23 -10.69
N TYR A 254 -19.18 4.36 -10.20
CA TYR A 254 -19.88 4.56 -8.93
C TYR A 254 -18.92 4.75 -7.74
N ASP A 255 -17.76 4.09 -7.76
CA ASP A 255 -16.71 4.16 -6.71
C ASP A 255 -16.05 5.54 -6.53
N LEU A 256 -16.08 6.40 -7.55
CA LEU A 256 -15.48 7.74 -7.42
C LEU A 256 -16.32 8.64 -6.49
N PRO A 257 -15.69 9.44 -5.61
CA PRO A 257 -16.40 10.46 -4.82
C PRO A 257 -17.22 11.38 -5.71
N LYS A 258 -18.36 11.87 -5.22
CA LYS A 258 -19.26 12.72 -6.02
C LYS A 258 -18.59 14.04 -6.41
N GLU A 259 -17.71 14.53 -5.55
CA GLU A 259 -16.93 15.76 -5.68
C GLU A 259 -15.85 15.63 -6.77
N ALA A 260 -15.36 14.41 -7.01
CA ALA A 260 -14.38 14.12 -8.06
C ALA A 260 -15.02 13.87 -9.43
N LYS A 261 -16.36 13.77 -9.50
CA LYS A 261 -17.09 13.53 -10.75
C LYS A 261 -17.54 14.87 -11.35
N PRO A 262 -17.07 15.22 -12.56
CA PRO A 262 -17.61 16.37 -13.28
C PRO A 262 -19.08 16.10 -13.67
N SER A 263 -19.85 17.15 -13.93
CA SER A 263 -21.27 17.03 -14.31
C SER A 263 -21.42 16.30 -15.66
N VAL A 264 -22.60 15.74 -15.95
CA VAL A 264 -22.87 15.13 -17.26
C VAL A 264 -22.66 16.17 -18.36
N GLY A 265 -21.82 15.85 -19.35
CA GLY A 265 -21.40 16.75 -20.43
C GLY A 265 -20.10 17.52 -20.18
N GLU A 266 -19.62 17.59 -18.93
CA GLU A 266 -18.28 18.09 -18.60
C GLU A 266 -17.22 16.98 -18.75
N SER A 267 -15.94 17.36 -18.87
CA SER A 267 -14.87 16.39 -19.10
C SER A 267 -14.04 16.12 -17.85
N TYR A 268 -13.74 14.83 -17.62
CA TYR A 268 -12.62 14.41 -16.79
C TYR A 268 -11.32 14.87 -17.43
N LYS A 269 -10.44 15.47 -16.65
CA LYS A 269 -9.15 15.96 -17.11
C LYS A 269 -8.03 15.19 -16.40
N LEU A 270 -7.35 14.35 -17.16
CA LEU A 270 -6.31 13.45 -16.67
C LEU A 270 -4.94 13.90 -17.17
N THR A 271 -3.92 13.81 -16.32
CA THR A 271 -2.54 14.11 -16.69
C THR A 271 -1.55 13.21 -15.94
N THR A 272 -0.40 12.95 -16.54
CA THR A 272 0.75 12.27 -15.93
C THR A 272 1.70 13.25 -15.23
N ASP A 273 1.55 14.57 -15.46
CA ASP A 273 2.41 15.59 -14.86
C ASP A 273 2.10 15.79 -13.36
N LYS A 274 3.05 15.35 -12.53
CA LYS A 274 2.99 15.49 -11.07
C LYS A 274 2.94 16.94 -10.61
N GLU A 275 3.64 17.86 -11.28
CA GLU A 275 3.69 19.27 -10.87
C GLU A 275 2.37 19.98 -11.18
N ALA A 276 1.73 19.68 -12.31
CA ALA A 276 0.40 20.20 -12.61
C ALA A 276 -0.66 19.72 -11.61
N ILE A 277 -0.61 18.44 -11.21
CA ILE A 277 -1.53 17.87 -10.23
C ILE A 277 -1.34 18.49 -8.86
N GLN A 278 -0.07 18.61 -8.41
CA GLN A 278 0.24 19.20 -7.12
C GLN A 278 -0.23 20.66 -7.04
N ARG A 279 0.00 21.46 -8.09
CA ARG A 279 -0.54 22.83 -8.19
C ARG A 279 -2.07 22.84 -8.15
N GLY A 280 -2.72 21.92 -8.86
CA GLY A 280 -4.18 21.78 -8.85
C GLY A 280 -4.74 21.42 -7.46
N ILE A 281 -4.02 20.58 -6.70
CA ILE A 281 -4.36 20.23 -5.31
C ILE A 281 -4.21 21.45 -4.39
N GLU A 282 -3.13 22.21 -4.54
CA GLU A 282 -2.90 23.42 -3.76
C GLU A 282 -3.95 24.50 -4.04
N GLU A 283 -4.31 24.72 -5.30
CA GLU A 283 -5.38 25.65 -5.68
C GLU A 283 -6.74 25.23 -5.12
N ALA A 284 -7.09 23.94 -5.22
CA ALA A 284 -8.33 23.38 -4.70
C ALA A 284 -8.43 23.53 -3.19
N ARG A 285 -7.34 23.32 -2.46
CA ARG A 285 -7.30 23.47 -0.99
C ARG A 285 -7.52 24.90 -0.52
N ARG A 286 -7.19 25.90 -1.34
CA ARG A 286 -7.43 27.31 -0.98
C ARG A 286 -8.91 27.69 -0.91
N LYS A 287 -9.81 26.91 -1.52
CA LYS A 287 -11.24 27.26 -1.64
C LYS A 287 -12.16 26.13 -1.18
N LYS A 288 -13.27 26.49 -0.54
CA LYS A 288 -14.24 25.53 -0.01
C LYS A 288 -14.95 24.77 -1.15
N GLY A 289 -14.83 23.45 -1.15
CA GLY A 289 -15.58 22.56 -2.03
C GLY A 289 -15.10 22.50 -3.48
N GLU A 290 -13.94 23.11 -3.80
CA GLU A 290 -13.31 22.90 -5.10
C GLU A 290 -12.48 21.61 -5.05
N TRP A 291 -12.72 20.71 -6.00
CA TRP A 291 -11.87 19.53 -6.22
C TRP A 291 -10.76 19.89 -7.23
N PRO A 292 -9.57 19.27 -7.15
CA PRO A 292 -8.54 19.45 -8.17
C PRO A 292 -9.11 19.24 -9.58
N LYS A 293 -8.92 20.24 -10.44
CA LYS A 293 -9.37 20.18 -11.84
C LYS A 293 -8.72 19.03 -12.60
N TRP A 294 -7.51 18.66 -12.20
CA TRP A 294 -6.70 17.60 -12.81
C TRP A 294 -6.69 16.38 -11.90
N GLN A 295 -6.90 15.22 -12.48
CA GLN A 295 -6.74 13.94 -11.81
C GLN A 295 -5.51 13.22 -12.38
N VAL A 296 -4.91 12.36 -11.56
CA VAL A 296 -3.75 11.57 -11.96
C VAL A 296 -4.18 10.56 -13.02
N LEU A 297 -3.44 10.48 -14.13
CA LEU A 297 -3.55 9.40 -15.10
C LEU A 297 -2.65 8.24 -14.66
N TYR A 298 -3.24 7.11 -14.31
CA TYR A 298 -2.52 5.89 -13.87
C TYR A 298 -3.37 4.65 -14.14
N ASP A 299 -2.74 3.47 -14.17
CA ASP A 299 -3.37 2.21 -14.58
C ASP A 299 -4.59 1.80 -13.75
N LEU A 300 -4.57 2.12 -12.45
CA LEU A 300 -5.65 1.79 -11.53
C LEU A 300 -6.79 2.82 -11.55
N HIS A 301 -6.66 3.91 -12.31
CA HIS A 301 -7.71 4.91 -12.43
C HIS A 301 -8.98 4.25 -13.02
N PRO A 302 -10.18 4.45 -12.43
CA PRO A 302 -11.41 3.81 -12.90
C PRO A 302 -11.72 4.04 -14.40
N LEU A 303 -11.48 5.25 -14.92
CA LEU A 303 -11.60 5.52 -16.36
C LEU A 303 -10.65 4.68 -17.22
N VAL A 304 -9.41 4.50 -16.79
CA VAL A 304 -8.44 3.66 -17.48
C VAL A 304 -8.91 2.20 -17.48
N LYS A 305 -9.45 1.70 -16.36
CA LYS A 305 -10.06 0.36 -16.31
C LYS A 305 -11.21 0.20 -17.32
N VAL A 306 -12.04 1.23 -17.50
CA VAL A 306 -13.10 1.19 -18.53
C VAL A 306 -12.52 1.09 -19.93
N LEU A 307 -11.50 1.89 -20.26
CA LEU A 307 -10.81 1.81 -21.55
C LEU A 307 -10.17 0.43 -21.76
N MET A 308 -9.50 -0.11 -20.74
CA MET A 308 -8.90 -1.44 -20.76
C MET A 308 -9.94 -2.54 -20.94
N ASN A 309 -11.09 -2.45 -20.28
CA ASN A 309 -12.18 -3.41 -20.45
C ASN A 309 -12.76 -3.35 -21.85
N ARG A 310 -12.86 -2.17 -22.47
CA ARG A 310 -13.24 -2.03 -23.88
C ARG A 310 -12.19 -2.66 -24.80
N LEU A 311 -10.90 -2.47 -24.52
CA LEU A 311 -9.81 -3.11 -25.27
C LEU A 311 -9.92 -4.64 -25.18
N VAL A 312 -10.09 -5.21 -24.00
CA VAL A 312 -10.27 -6.66 -23.82
C VAL A 312 -11.53 -7.13 -24.53
N GLY A 313 -12.62 -6.36 -24.46
CA GLY A 313 -13.87 -6.65 -25.16
C GLY A 313 -13.80 -6.51 -26.68
N SER A 314 -12.76 -5.88 -27.23
CA SER A 314 -12.55 -5.76 -28.68
C SER A 314 -12.02 -7.06 -29.32
N ILE A 315 -11.52 -7.98 -28.50
CA ILE A 315 -10.99 -9.27 -28.94
C ILE A 315 -12.08 -10.33 -28.77
N ASP A 316 -12.37 -11.05 -29.85
CA ASP A 316 -13.37 -12.13 -29.82
C ASP A 316 -12.95 -13.26 -28.87
N LYS A 317 -13.94 -13.91 -28.25
CA LYS A 317 -13.69 -15.10 -27.42
C LYS A 317 -13.04 -16.20 -28.24
N ASP A 318 -12.10 -16.92 -27.60
CA ASP A 318 -11.35 -18.03 -28.20
C ASP A 318 -10.55 -17.67 -29.45
N SER A 319 -10.24 -16.37 -29.63
CA SER A 319 -9.36 -15.87 -30.69
C SER A 319 -8.02 -15.41 -30.13
N ALA A 320 -6.97 -15.54 -30.94
CA ALA A 320 -5.65 -14.99 -30.66
C ALA A 320 -5.24 -14.04 -31.78
N LEU A 321 -4.42 -13.04 -31.46
CA LEU A 321 -4.01 -12.04 -32.43
C LEU A 321 -2.94 -12.61 -33.38
N ALA A 322 -2.96 -12.19 -34.64
CA ALA A 322 -2.01 -12.64 -35.65
C ALA A 322 -1.24 -11.44 -36.22
N ILE A 323 0.08 -11.54 -36.27
CA ILE A 323 0.99 -10.48 -36.70
C ILE A 323 1.85 -11.03 -37.84
N LYS A 324 1.68 -10.49 -39.05
CA LYS A 324 2.51 -10.84 -40.21
C LYS A 324 3.58 -9.78 -40.44
N THR A 325 4.84 -10.09 -40.19
CA THR A 325 5.94 -9.11 -40.17
C THR A 325 7.23 -9.65 -40.78
N THR A 326 8.06 -8.79 -41.36
CA THR A 326 9.43 -9.14 -41.82
C THR A 326 10.45 -9.18 -40.70
N LYS A 327 10.07 -8.79 -39.49
CA LYS A 327 10.97 -8.82 -38.32
C LYS A 327 11.17 -10.24 -37.77
N VAL A 328 10.42 -11.22 -38.27
CA VAL A 328 10.60 -12.64 -37.97
C VAL A 328 11.13 -13.38 -39.20
N ASN A 329 11.71 -14.55 -38.98
CA ASN A 329 12.32 -15.32 -40.06
C ASN A 329 11.27 -15.81 -41.07
N GLU A 330 11.66 -15.89 -42.34
CA GLU A 330 10.76 -16.35 -43.39
C GLU A 330 10.42 -17.84 -43.23
N GLY A 331 9.12 -18.15 -43.32
CA GLY A 331 8.64 -19.52 -43.15
C GLY A 331 8.67 -20.01 -41.71
N THR A 332 8.64 -19.11 -40.72
CA THR A 332 8.53 -19.46 -39.31
C THR A 332 7.34 -18.77 -38.64
N SER A 333 6.64 -19.53 -37.79
CA SER A 333 5.54 -19.08 -36.95
C SER A 333 5.97 -19.11 -35.49
N HIS A 334 5.90 -17.97 -34.83
CA HIS A 334 6.27 -17.79 -33.43
C HIS A 334 5.01 -17.60 -32.59
N TYR A 335 4.70 -18.58 -31.74
CA TYR A 335 3.52 -18.59 -30.88
C TYR A 335 3.89 -18.03 -29.52
N ILE A 336 3.23 -16.94 -29.14
CA ILE A 336 3.43 -16.25 -27.86
C ILE A 336 2.37 -16.75 -26.89
N PHE A 337 2.82 -17.44 -25.84
CA PHE A 337 1.95 -17.99 -24.81
C PHE A 337 2.15 -17.31 -23.47
N HIS A 338 1.08 -17.21 -22.71
CA HIS A 338 1.11 -17.01 -21.25
C HIS A 338 0.86 -18.36 -20.58
N GLY A 339 1.84 -18.82 -19.81
CA GLY A 339 1.77 -20.04 -19.02
C GLY A 339 1.62 -19.71 -17.54
N GLN A 340 0.64 -20.32 -16.88
CA GLN A 340 0.39 -20.15 -15.45
C GLN A 340 0.28 -21.52 -14.75
N VAL A 341 0.99 -21.67 -13.63
CA VAL A 341 0.85 -22.79 -12.71
C VAL A 341 0.39 -22.25 -11.37
N SER A 342 -0.67 -22.83 -10.83
CA SER A 342 -1.23 -22.41 -9.55
C SER A 342 -1.01 -23.48 -8.49
N ASN A 343 -1.02 -23.08 -7.22
CA ASN A 343 -1.04 -24.04 -6.12
C ASN A 343 -2.45 -24.60 -5.87
N ALA A 344 -2.61 -25.50 -4.90
CA ALA A 344 -3.90 -26.08 -4.55
C ALA A 344 -4.91 -25.04 -4.01
N LEU A 345 -4.42 -23.89 -3.53
CA LEU A 345 -5.24 -22.74 -3.12
C LEU A 345 -5.71 -21.87 -4.30
N GLY A 346 -5.30 -22.18 -5.53
CA GLY A 346 -5.65 -21.41 -6.74
C GLY A 346 -4.84 -20.14 -6.93
N GLN A 347 -3.76 -19.95 -6.17
CA GLN A 347 -2.86 -18.79 -6.32
C GLN A 347 -1.82 -19.06 -7.43
N PRO A 348 -1.55 -18.10 -8.32
CA PRO A 348 -0.49 -18.22 -9.32
C PRO A 348 0.88 -18.28 -8.64
N VAL A 349 1.59 -19.39 -8.79
CA VAL A 349 2.97 -19.56 -8.30
C VAL A 349 3.99 -19.31 -9.39
N LEU A 350 3.66 -19.73 -10.62
CA LEU A 350 4.45 -19.48 -11.82
C LEU A 350 3.55 -18.75 -12.82
N SER A 351 4.02 -17.62 -13.35
CA SER A 351 3.37 -16.88 -14.43
C SER A 351 4.45 -16.41 -15.39
N GLU A 352 4.50 -16.97 -16.58
CA GLU A 352 5.59 -16.81 -17.52
C GLU A 352 5.06 -16.53 -18.93
N PHE A 353 5.70 -15.60 -19.63
CA PHE A 353 5.47 -15.39 -21.06
C PHE A 353 6.57 -16.11 -21.84
N LEU A 354 6.18 -16.99 -22.76
CA LEU A 354 7.12 -17.77 -23.56
C LEU A 354 6.79 -17.74 -25.04
N VAL A 355 7.79 -18.03 -25.87
CA VAL A 355 7.65 -18.11 -27.32
C VAL A 355 8.09 -19.48 -27.80
N VAL A 356 7.23 -20.12 -28.60
CA VAL A 356 7.54 -21.37 -29.31
C VAL A 356 7.62 -21.08 -30.80
N SER A 357 8.76 -21.40 -31.41
CA SER A 357 8.99 -21.16 -32.84
C SER A 357 8.85 -22.46 -33.63
N ILE A 358 8.01 -22.45 -34.66
CA ILE A 358 7.72 -23.60 -35.52
C ILE A 358 7.94 -23.22 -36.98
N GLY A 359 8.59 -24.09 -37.74
CA GLY A 359 8.78 -23.92 -39.19
C GLY A 359 7.53 -24.30 -39.98
N THR A 360 7.46 -23.89 -41.25
CA THR A 360 6.36 -24.22 -42.16
C THR A 360 6.08 -25.72 -42.33
N MET A 361 7.03 -26.60 -41.98
CA MET A 361 6.85 -28.06 -42.03
C MET A 361 6.41 -28.67 -40.69
N GLY A 362 6.05 -27.86 -39.69
CA GLY A 362 5.64 -28.32 -38.36
C GLY A 362 6.81 -28.74 -37.46
N ASN A 363 8.05 -28.49 -37.87
CA ASN A 363 9.25 -28.78 -37.09
C ASN A 363 9.56 -27.65 -36.11
N LEU A 364 9.99 -28.01 -34.90
CA LEU A 364 10.43 -27.04 -33.91
C LEU A 364 11.71 -26.33 -34.37
N ILE A 365 11.76 -25.01 -34.20
CA ILE A 365 12.92 -24.18 -34.48
C ILE A 365 13.46 -23.67 -33.14
N GLY A 366 14.56 -24.27 -32.67
CA GLY A 366 15.17 -23.90 -31.38
C GLY A 366 14.38 -24.40 -30.17
N LYS A 367 14.86 -24.07 -28.96
CA LYS A 367 14.12 -24.36 -27.71
C LYS A 367 13.11 -23.25 -27.45
N PRO A 368 11.96 -23.55 -26.81
CA PRO A 368 11.11 -22.50 -26.26
C PRO A 368 11.92 -21.61 -25.32
N MET A 369 11.65 -20.31 -25.37
CA MET A 369 12.40 -19.32 -24.61
C MET A 369 11.47 -18.26 -24.04
N ALA A 370 11.97 -17.48 -23.07
CA ALA A 370 11.21 -16.38 -22.50
C ALA A 370 10.88 -15.33 -23.58
N LEU A 371 9.74 -14.67 -23.45
CA LEU A 371 9.32 -13.61 -24.37
C LEU A 371 10.37 -12.51 -24.47
N GLU A 372 11.00 -12.16 -23.36
CA GLU A 372 12.03 -11.12 -23.31
C GLU A 372 13.25 -11.46 -24.18
N ASP A 373 13.82 -12.65 -23.98
CA ASP A 373 14.96 -13.12 -24.76
C ASP A 373 14.63 -13.20 -26.26
N TRP A 374 13.40 -13.57 -26.60
CA TRP A 374 12.94 -13.62 -27.98
C TRP A 374 12.78 -12.22 -28.60
N LEU A 375 12.23 -11.26 -27.85
CA LEU A 375 12.07 -9.87 -28.29
C LEU A 375 13.42 -9.16 -28.51
N ARG A 376 14.48 -9.55 -27.79
CA ARG A 376 15.85 -9.08 -28.05
C ARG A 376 16.40 -9.58 -29.39
N GLN A 377 15.97 -10.75 -29.85
CA GLN A 377 16.36 -11.31 -31.14
C GLN A 377 15.48 -10.81 -32.30
N HIS A 378 14.20 -10.55 -32.02
CA HIS A 378 13.20 -10.11 -32.99
C HIS A 378 12.45 -8.88 -32.43
N PRO A 379 12.87 -7.65 -32.79
CA PRO A 379 12.37 -6.43 -32.17
C PRO A 379 10.95 -6.03 -32.66
N ILE A 380 9.97 -6.89 -32.42
CA ILE A 380 8.55 -6.63 -32.73
C ILE A 380 7.94 -5.59 -31.78
N HIS A 381 8.53 -5.41 -30.61
CA HIS A 381 8.13 -4.37 -29.64
C HIS A 381 8.38 -2.95 -30.17
N GLU A 382 9.29 -2.77 -31.13
CA GLU A 382 9.42 -1.52 -31.89
C GLU A 382 8.31 -1.39 -32.96
N GLU A 383 8.18 -0.22 -33.59
CA GLU A 383 7.16 0.02 -34.64
C GLU A 383 7.14 -1.11 -35.69
N THR A 384 6.02 -1.82 -35.73
CA THR A 384 5.81 -2.99 -36.58
C THR A 384 4.51 -2.85 -37.33
N TYR A 385 4.57 -3.03 -38.66
CA TYR A 385 3.41 -2.97 -39.53
C TYR A 385 3.02 -4.39 -39.93
N THR A 386 1.77 -4.76 -39.65
CA THR A 386 1.21 -6.03 -40.10
C THR A 386 0.91 -5.97 -41.60
N ARG A 387 1.45 -6.93 -42.35
CA ARG A 387 1.12 -7.15 -43.76
C ARG A 387 -0.26 -7.80 -43.91
N GLU A 388 -0.81 -7.77 -45.11
CA GLU A 388 -2.06 -8.46 -45.43
C GLU A 388 -1.97 -9.97 -45.11
N ILE A 389 -2.92 -10.42 -44.27
CA ILE A 389 -3.05 -11.80 -43.81
C ILE A 389 -4.14 -12.46 -44.63
N THR A 390 -3.81 -13.56 -45.30
CA THR A 390 -4.78 -14.35 -46.06
C THR A 390 -5.35 -15.50 -45.23
N GLU A 391 -6.53 -16.01 -45.57
CA GLU A 391 -7.11 -17.19 -44.90
C GLU A 391 -6.19 -18.43 -45.00
N ALA A 392 -5.42 -18.56 -46.08
CA ALA A 392 -4.46 -19.64 -46.27
C ALA A 392 -3.27 -19.54 -45.29
N ASP A 393 -2.86 -18.33 -44.93
CA ASP A 393 -1.80 -18.11 -43.94
C ASP A 393 -2.30 -18.50 -42.54
N LEU A 394 -3.52 -18.07 -42.18
CA LEU A 394 -4.15 -18.42 -40.89
C LEU A 394 -4.36 -19.93 -40.75
N SER A 395 -4.78 -20.60 -41.83
CA SER A 395 -4.99 -22.06 -41.82
C SER A 395 -3.69 -22.81 -41.48
N LYS A 396 -2.55 -22.40 -42.06
CA LYS A 396 -1.24 -23.01 -41.76
C LYS A 396 -0.79 -22.75 -40.32
N VAL A 397 -1.05 -21.56 -39.80
CA VAL A 397 -0.76 -21.21 -38.41
C VAL A 397 -1.61 -22.05 -37.45
N GLN A 398 -2.88 -22.28 -37.80
CA GLN A 398 -3.79 -23.09 -37.00
C GLN A 398 -3.37 -24.57 -36.97
N GLU A 399 -2.94 -25.15 -38.10
CA GLU A 399 -2.46 -26.54 -38.19
C GLU A 399 -1.25 -26.80 -37.27
N ASN A 400 -0.36 -25.81 -37.13
CA ASN A 400 0.84 -25.92 -36.31
C ASN A 400 0.61 -25.64 -34.81
N LEU A 401 -0.60 -25.21 -34.43
CA LEU A 401 -0.92 -24.79 -33.06
C LEU A 401 -0.82 -25.93 -32.05
N ASP A 402 -1.29 -27.13 -32.38
CA ASP A 402 -1.26 -28.28 -31.46
C ASP A 402 0.18 -28.66 -31.08
N MET A 403 1.08 -28.62 -32.06
CA MET A 403 2.51 -28.83 -31.84
C MET A 403 3.10 -27.72 -30.95
N ALA A 404 2.70 -26.46 -31.17
CA ALA A 404 3.15 -25.34 -30.34
C ALA A 404 2.71 -25.49 -28.87
N CYS A 405 1.45 -25.87 -28.65
CA CYS A 405 0.89 -26.13 -27.32
C CYS A 405 1.62 -27.26 -26.60
N MET A 406 1.89 -28.38 -27.30
CA MET A 406 2.63 -29.50 -26.72
C MET A 406 4.05 -29.07 -26.31
N MET A 407 4.72 -28.31 -27.16
CA MET A 407 6.08 -27.84 -26.93
C MET A 407 6.17 -26.69 -25.92
N ALA A 408 5.09 -25.95 -25.67
CA ALA A 408 5.03 -24.99 -24.58
C ALA A 408 4.91 -25.70 -23.21
N LYS A 409 4.04 -26.71 -23.13
CA LYS A 409 3.78 -27.44 -21.88
C LYS A 409 5.00 -28.27 -21.46
N THR A 410 5.39 -29.25 -22.27
CA THR A 410 6.28 -30.35 -21.84
C THR A 410 7.73 -29.95 -21.55
N PRO A 411 8.47 -29.27 -22.44
CA PRO A 411 9.87 -28.96 -22.20
C PRO A 411 10.10 -27.69 -21.38
N TYR A 412 9.21 -26.68 -21.44
CA TYR A 412 9.48 -25.38 -20.81
C TYR A 412 8.77 -25.23 -19.46
N LEU A 413 7.43 -25.33 -19.45
CA LEU A 413 6.65 -25.10 -18.23
C LEU A 413 6.86 -26.18 -17.17
N PHE A 414 6.93 -27.46 -17.55
CA PHE A 414 7.21 -28.53 -16.58
C PHE A 414 8.62 -28.43 -15.97
N GLU A 415 9.63 -27.99 -16.74
CA GLU A 415 10.98 -27.77 -16.22
C GLU A 415 10.98 -26.66 -15.17
N LYS A 416 10.41 -25.50 -15.50
CA LYS A 416 10.27 -24.39 -14.53
C LYS A 416 9.41 -24.74 -13.34
N GLN A 417 8.31 -25.49 -13.54
CA GLN A 417 7.46 -25.96 -12.46
C GLN A 417 8.22 -26.87 -11.50
N THR A 418 9.04 -27.80 -12.01
CA THR A 418 9.83 -28.72 -11.19
C THR A 418 10.84 -27.96 -10.33
N ASN A 419 11.55 -27.00 -10.94
CA ASN A 419 12.51 -26.16 -10.22
C ASN A 419 11.81 -25.34 -9.13
N ARG A 420 10.66 -24.73 -9.45
CA ARG A 420 9.89 -23.94 -8.49
C ARG A 420 9.32 -24.79 -7.36
N GLN A 421 8.85 -26.00 -7.66
CA GLN A 421 8.37 -26.96 -6.66
C GLN A 421 9.49 -27.32 -5.68
N PHE A 422 10.71 -27.57 -6.16
CA PHE A 422 11.84 -27.87 -5.30
C PHE A 422 12.15 -26.73 -4.31
N GLU A 423 12.17 -25.49 -4.78
CA GLU A 423 12.35 -24.31 -3.92
C GLU A 423 11.24 -24.19 -2.85
N MET A 424 9.99 -24.47 -3.22
CA MET A 424 8.86 -24.41 -2.30
C MET A 424 8.91 -25.53 -1.26
N GLU A 425 9.31 -26.73 -1.66
CA GLU A 425 9.50 -27.87 -0.76
C GLU A 425 10.63 -27.61 0.26
N GLU A 426 11.71 -26.93 -0.16
CA GLU A 426 12.79 -26.53 0.74
C GLU A 426 12.29 -25.54 1.80
N ARG A 427 11.59 -24.47 1.38
CA ARG A 427 10.98 -23.51 2.31
C ARG A 427 9.94 -24.16 3.23
N MET A 428 9.16 -25.11 2.72
CA MET A 428 8.16 -25.83 3.50
C MET A 428 8.80 -26.64 4.64
N LYS A 429 9.97 -27.24 4.43
CA LYS A 429 10.72 -27.92 5.50
C LYS A 429 11.13 -26.95 6.62
N GLU A 430 11.59 -25.75 6.28
CA GLU A 430 11.94 -24.74 7.28
C GLU A 430 10.72 -24.33 8.12
N TYR A 431 9.57 -24.12 7.48
CA TYR A 431 8.32 -23.80 8.18
C TYR A 431 7.84 -24.95 9.06
N GLN A 432 7.96 -26.20 8.61
CA GLN A 432 7.61 -27.37 9.42
C GLN A 432 8.44 -27.45 10.70
N VAL A 433 9.75 -27.16 10.64
CA VAL A 433 10.61 -27.11 11.83
C VAL A 433 10.14 -26.02 12.79
N LYS A 434 9.87 -24.81 12.29
CA LYS A 434 9.37 -23.71 13.13
C LYS A 434 8.03 -24.02 13.77
N LEU A 435 7.11 -24.64 13.03
CA LEU A 435 5.79 -25.05 13.53
C LEU A 435 5.92 -26.10 14.64
N GLU A 436 6.84 -27.06 14.48
CA GLU A 436 7.10 -28.08 15.50
C GLU A 436 7.72 -27.45 16.75
N GLU A 437 8.70 -26.56 16.61
CA GLU A 437 9.28 -25.81 17.74
C GLU A 437 8.22 -24.98 18.49
N TRP A 438 7.32 -24.32 17.75
CA TRP A 438 6.21 -23.58 18.34
C TRP A 438 5.25 -24.50 19.10
N ARG A 439 4.92 -25.67 18.52
CA ARG A 439 4.07 -26.67 19.14
C ARG A 439 4.69 -27.17 20.44
N GLU A 440 5.97 -27.54 20.42
CA GLU A 440 6.72 -27.98 21.60
C GLU A 440 6.75 -26.92 22.71
N LYS A 441 7.08 -25.67 22.36
CA LYS A 441 7.08 -24.55 23.33
C LYS A 441 5.69 -24.32 23.93
N SER A 442 4.65 -24.35 23.10
CA SER A 442 3.26 -24.15 23.53
C SER A 442 2.80 -25.25 24.49
N HIS A 443 3.12 -26.53 24.21
CA HIS A 443 2.85 -27.62 25.13
C HIS A 443 3.67 -27.51 26.42
N ALA A 444 4.96 -27.15 26.35
CA ALA A 444 5.80 -26.98 27.54
C ALA A 444 5.27 -25.87 28.46
N THR A 445 4.88 -24.72 27.92
CA THR A 445 4.26 -23.63 28.70
C THR A 445 2.92 -24.05 29.29
N LEU A 446 2.11 -24.80 28.54
CA LEU A 446 0.84 -25.34 29.02
C LEU A 446 1.06 -26.41 30.12
N GLU A 447 2.14 -27.19 30.08
CA GLU A 447 2.50 -28.11 31.16
C GLU A 447 2.91 -27.35 32.43
N MET A 448 3.80 -26.36 32.32
CA MET A 448 4.23 -25.52 33.45
C MET A 448 3.05 -24.79 34.12
N LYS A 449 2.11 -24.23 33.33
CA LYS A 449 0.94 -23.49 33.86
C LYS A 449 -0.06 -24.36 34.62
N PHE A 450 -0.09 -25.66 34.38
CA PHE A 450 -1.05 -26.59 34.98
C PHE A 450 -0.39 -27.66 35.85
N GLU A 451 0.90 -27.54 36.14
CA GLU A 451 1.69 -28.51 36.92
C GLU A 451 1.24 -28.59 38.39
N GLU A 452 0.80 -27.48 38.98
CA GLU A 452 0.48 -27.38 40.42
C GLU A 452 -1.01 -27.54 40.77
N THR A 453 -1.93 -27.68 39.81
CA THR A 453 -3.37 -27.55 40.10
C THR A 453 -4.22 -28.80 39.86
N SER A 454 -4.80 -29.35 40.93
CA SER A 454 -5.62 -30.58 40.92
C SER A 454 -7.12 -30.40 40.63
N SER A 455 -7.57 -29.21 40.21
CA SER A 455 -9.02 -28.96 40.01
C SER A 455 -9.55 -29.52 38.68
N THR A 456 -10.77 -30.07 38.70
CA THR A 456 -11.41 -30.70 37.52
C THR A 456 -11.76 -29.68 36.41
N ILE A 457 -11.99 -28.42 36.78
CA ILE A 457 -12.30 -27.33 35.85
C ILE A 457 -11.06 -26.91 35.07
N LEU A 458 -9.90 -26.83 35.73
CA LEU A 458 -8.63 -26.49 35.09
C LEU A 458 -8.13 -27.61 34.17
N LYS A 459 -8.39 -28.89 34.50
CA LYS A 459 -8.13 -30.01 33.57
C LYS A 459 -8.90 -29.90 32.25
N ARG A 460 -10.19 -29.52 32.30
CA ARG A 460 -10.99 -29.28 31.09
C ARG A 460 -10.49 -28.09 30.29
N LYS A 461 -10.01 -27.03 30.96
CA LYS A 461 -9.39 -25.87 30.31
C LYS A 461 -8.07 -26.25 29.62
N LYS A 462 -7.23 -27.05 30.28
CA LYS A 462 -6.00 -27.63 29.71
C LYS A 462 -6.30 -28.47 28.47
N GLU A 463 -7.26 -29.40 28.54
CA GLU A 463 -7.67 -30.23 27.40
C GLU A 463 -8.23 -29.40 26.23
N LYS A 464 -8.91 -28.29 26.51
CA LYS A 464 -9.41 -27.39 25.46
C LYS A 464 -8.26 -26.66 24.76
N MET A 465 -7.33 -26.11 25.53
CA MET A 465 -6.17 -25.38 24.99
C MET A 465 -5.22 -26.32 24.23
N ASP A 466 -5.06 -27.55 24.69
CA ASP A 466 -4.29 -28.60 23.98
C ASP A 466 -4.91 -28.95 22.63
N LYS A 467 -6.25 -29.05 22.56
CA LYS A 467 -6.97 -29.22 21.29
C LYS A 467 -6.85 -28.01 20.37
N GLU A 468 -6.88 -26.80 20.92
CA GLU A 468 -6.70 -25.56 20.15
C GLU A 468 -5.28 -25.49 19.55
N ILE A 469 -4.23 -25.81 20.31
CA ILE A 469 -2.84 -25.88 19.81
C ILE A 469 -2.72 -26.90 18.67
N ASN A 470 -3.25 -28.11 18.86
CA ASN A 470 -3.22 -29.15 17.83
C ASN A 470 -4.01 -28.75 16.58
N ALA A 471 -5.20 -28.15 16.76
CA ALA A 471 -6.01 -27.69 15.64
C ALA A 471 -5.29 -26.60 14.82
N ILE A 472 -4.67 -25.62 15.50
CA ILE A 472 -3.89 -24.57 14.83
C ILE A 472 -2.70 -25.18 14.10
N SER A 473 -1.97 -26.11 14.73
CA SER A 473 -0.85 -26.80 14.10
C SER A 473 -1.28 -27.57 12.85
N ASP A 474 -2.38 -28.33 12.93
CA ASP A 474 -2.88 -29.16 11.83
C ASP A 474 -3.41 -28.29 10.68
N GLU A 475 -4.19 -27.25 10.98
CA GLU A 475 -4.72 -26.31 9.98
C GLU A 475 -3.59 -25.54 9.28
N THR A 476 -2.61 -25.07 10.04
CA THR A 476 -1.44 -24.37 9.52
C THR A 476 -0.60 -25.30 8.64
N SER A 477 -0.36 -26.54 9.08
CA SER A 477 0.35 -27.56 8.30
C SER A 477 -0.37 -27.88 7.00
N GLN A 478 -1.69 -28.07 7.04
CA GLN A 478 -2.50 -28.30 5.85
C GLN A 478 -2.43 -27.12 4.88
N TYR A 479 -2.56 -25.90 5.39
CA TYR A 479 -2.44 -24.68 4.58
C TYR A 479 -1.08 -24.59 3.86
N PHE A 480 0.02 -24.86 4.56
CA PHE A 480 1.36 -24.86 3.95
C PHE A 480 1.54 -25.97 2.92
N ASN A 481 0.95 -27.15 3.13
CA ASN A 481 0.96 -28.23 2.14
C ASN A 481 0.18 -27.84 0.89
N ASP A 482 -1.00 -27.25 1.03
CA ASP A 482 -1.81 -26.77 -0.10
C ASP A 482 -1.10 -25.62 -0.84
N MET A 483 -0.35 -24.79 -0.10
CA MET A 483 0.46 -23.71 -0.67
C MET A 483 1.66 -24.24 -1.47
N ALA A 484 2.31 -25.31 -1.01
CA ALA A 484 3.48 -25.94 -1.64
C ALA A 484 3.11 -26.88 -2.80
N THR A 485 1.89 -27.43 -2.81
CA THR A 485 1.43 -28.35 -3.83
C THR A 485 1.03 -27.59 -5.09
N LEU A 486 1.71 -27.88 -6.21
CA LEU A 486 1.42 -27.28 -7.52
C LEU A 486 0.45 -28.13 -8.34
N SER A 487 -0.37 -27.47 -9.16
CA SER A 487 -1.26 -28.14 -10.12
C SER A 487 -0.47 -28.92 -11.17
N ASN A 488 -0.83 -30.19 -11.40
CA ASN A 488 -0.13 -31.04 -12.38
C ASN A 488 -0.25 -30.57 -13.84
N GLU A 489 -1.29 -29.80 -14.17
CA GLU A 489 -1.49 -29.27 -15.53
C GLU A 489 -1.31 -27.75 -15.55
N PRO A 490 -0.31 -27.23 -16.29
CA PRO A 490 -0.16 -25.80 -16.48
C PRO A 490 -1.30 -25.26 -17.34
N TYR A 491 -1.87 -24.13 -16.92
CA TYR A 491 -2.75 -23.32 -17.75
C TYR A 491 -1.92 -22.64 -18.83
N LEU A 492 -2.37 -22.74 -20.09
CA LEU A 492 -1.68 -22.14 -21.23
C LEU A 492 -2.69 -21.33 -22.04
N LYS A 493 -2.39 -20.06 -22.26
CA LYS A 493 -3.18 -19.15 -23.09
C LYS A 493 -2.33 -18.64 -24.25
N LEU A 494 -2.79 -18.86 -25.48
CA LEU A 494 -2.19 -18.24 -26.65
C LEU A 494 -2.61 -16.76 -26.70
N LEU A 495 -1.64 -15.86 -26.76
CA LEU A 495 -1.88 -14.41 -26.84
C LEU A 495 -1.85 -13.93 -28.29
N ALA A 496 -0.76 -14.27 -28.98
CA ALA A 496 -0.53 -13.85 -30.35
C ALA A 496 0.37 -14.82 -31.10
N VAL A 497 0.33 -14.75 -32.43
CA VAL A 497 1.26 -15.45 -33.33
C VAL A 497 1.92 -14.45 -34.25
N ALA A 498 3.25 -14.41 -34.26
CA ALA A 498 4.03 -13.63 -35.21
C ALA A 498 4.62 -14.54 -36.30
N PHE A 499 4.39 -14.24 -37.58
CA PHE A 499 4.87 -15.06 -38.70
C PHE A 499 5.28 -14.21 -39.92
N HIS A 500 6.04 -14.80 -40.85
CA HIS A 500 6.42 -14.18 -42.13
C HIS A 500 6.07 -15.06 -43.32
#